data_AF-A0A2S8FY81-F1
#
_entry.id   AF-A0A2S8FY81-F1
#
_cell.length_a   1.000
_cell.length_b   1.000
_cell.length_c   1.000
_cell.angle_alpha   90.00
_cell.angle_beta   90.00
_cell.angle_gamma   90.00
#
_symmetry.space_group_name_H-M   'P 1'
#
loop_
_entity.id
_entity.type
_entity.pdbx_description
1 polymer ?
#
loop_
_entity_poly.entity_id
_entity_poly.type
_entity_poly.pdbx_seq_one_letter_code
_entity_poly.pdbx_strand_id
1 'polypeptide(L)'
;MKQELEELLLNMLKALPIKDDDVGTKANLLKSICYGNSIEKLRPLLSDPDRNVRTAGALILSRSGQSCSFVKEAMTLMRDASPWTRLYASDVMFRCASQDRPEYFGYLACMLEDQDLFIRSRAIGYTCLANVNMIRMALDFDQFPESTKGTHKTCLKHLIVLDRLEVIKMLNSKDALEVRYGVAGAAKMRKIAPELERLARTLTQKEVVNFFYVDDGGLR
;
A
#
# COMPACT_ATOMS: atom_id res chain seq x y z
N MET A 1 -32.64 20.23 -3.96
CA MET A 1 -31.34 20.94 -4.02
C MET A 1 -30.13 20.08 -3.62
N LYS A 2 -29.91 19.70 -2.34
CA LYS A 2 -28.67 18.98 -1.95
C LYS A 2 -28.53 17.61 -2.62
N GLN A 3 -29.62 16.84 -2.69
CA GLN A 3 -29.65 15.50 -3.30
C GLN A 3 -29.43 15.55 -4.83
N GLU A 4 -30.08 16.49 -5.51
CA GLU A 4 -29.92 16.72 -6.95
C GLU A 4 -28.49 17.16 -7.30
N LEU A 5 -27.85 17.95 -6.44
CA LEU A 5 -26.45 18.33 -6.60
C LEU A 5 -25.51 17.13 -6.41
N GLU A 6 -25.76 16.27 -5.43
CA GLU A 6 -24.98 15.04 -5.21
C GLU A 6 -25.10 14.08 -6.42
N GLU A 7 -26.30 13.92 -6.97
CA GLU A 7 -26.55 13.10 -8.15
C GLU A 7 -25.90 13.69 -9.41
N LEU A 8 -25.99 15.01 -9.61
CA LEU A 8 -25.34 15.72 -10.70
C LEU A 8 -23.81 15.54 -10.66
N LEU A 9 -23.20 15.72 -9.49
CA LEU A 9 -21.76 15.56 -9.31
C LEU A 9 -21.31 14.11 -9.55
N LEU A 10 -22.11 13.12 -9.14
CA LEU A 10 -21.83 11.71 -9.42
C LEU A 10 -21.90 11.41 -10.93
N ASN A 11 -22.87 11.98 -11.63
CA ASN A 11 -22.99 11.83 -13.08
C ASN A 11 -21.85 12.52 -13.83
N MET A 12 -21.42 13.70 -13.39
CA MET A 12 -20.22 14.37 -13.92
C MET A 12 -18.96 13.54 -13.71
N LEU A 13 -18.84 12.84 -12.58
CA LEU A 13 -17.71 11.97 -12.31
C LEU A 13 -17.63 10.78 -13.26
N LYS A 14 -18.78 10.17 -13.55
CA LYS A 14 -18.89 9.06 -14.52
C LYS A 14 -18.57 9.52 -15.94
N ALA A 15 -18.89 10.76 -16.29
CA ALA A 15 -18.67 11.31 -17.63
C ALA A 15 -17.24 11.81 -17.91
N LEU A 16 -16.43 12.04 -16.87
CA LEU A 16 -15.05 12.55 -17.03
C LEU A 16 -14.15 11.51 -17.72
N PRO A 17 -13.33 11.90 -18.73
CA PRO A 17 -12.38 11.02 -19.42
C PRO A 17 -11.41 10.32 -18.47
N ILE A 18 -10.76 9.27 -18.97
CA ILE A 18 -9.92 8.39 -18.17
C ILE A 18 -8.45 8.58 -18.58
N LYS A 19 -7.75 9.38 -17.79
CA LYS A 19 -6.29 9.42 -17.73
C LYS A 19 -5.84 9.51 -16.26
N ASP A 20 -4.58 9.21 -15.99
CA ASP A 20 -4.04 9.18 -14.62
C ASP A 20 -4.08 10.57 -13.94
N ASP A 21 -4.02 11.66 -14.71
CA ASP A 21 -4.22 13.04 -14.25
C ASP A 21 -5.68 13.36 -13.89
N ASP A 22 -6.65 12.69 -14.53
CA ASP A 22 -8.08 12.87 -14.27
C ASP A 22 -8.52 12.31 -12.90
N VAL A 23 -7.73 11.40 -12.29
CA VAL A 23 -8.01 10.85 -10.95
C VAL A 23 -8.01 11.96 -9.89
N GLY A 24 -7.13 12.96 -10.01
CA GLY A 24 -7.09 14.12 -9.13
C GLY A 24 -8.35 14.98 -9.26
N THR A 25 -8.80 15.22 -10.49
CA THR A 25 -10.03 15.95 -10.80
C THR A 25 -11.27 15.25 -10.23
N LYS A 26 -11.38 13.93 -10.45
CA LYS A 26 -12.47 13.11 -9.89
C LYS A 26 -12.46 13.10 -8.36
N ALA A 27 -11.29 13.00 -7.74
CA ALA A 27 -11.17 13.08 -6.28
C ALA A 27 -11.56 14.46 -5.74
N ASN A 28 -11.24 15.55 -6.43
CA ASN A 28 -11.69 16.88 -6.01
C ASN A 28 -13.22 17.03 -6.11
N LEU A 29 -13.81 16.47 -7.17
CA LEU A 29 -15.26 16.43 -7.36
C LEU A 29 -15.95 15.60 -6.27
N LEU A 30 -15.45 14.39 -5.99
CA LEU A 30 -15.99 13.59 -4.87
C LEU A 30 -15.74 14.25 -3.52
N LYS A 31 -14.62 14.95 -3.33
CA LYS A 31 -14.34 15.67 -2.10
C LYS A 31 -15.36 16.79 -1.89
N SER A 32 -15.81 17.48 -2.94
CA SER A 32 -16.88 18.49 -2.82
C SER A 32 -18.23 17.84 -2.48
N ILE A 33 -18.54 16.65 -3.03
CA ILE A 33 -19.72 15.84 -2.62
C ILE A 33 -19.64 15.45 -1.14
N CYS A 34 -18.45 15.11 -0.67
CA CYS A 34 -18.20 14.68 0.70
C CYS A 34 -17.94 15.85 1.67
N TYR A 35 -17.80 17.09 1.18
CA TYR A 35 -17.42 18.23 2.00
C TYR A 35 -18.56 18.60 2.95
N GLY A 36 -18.29 18.60 4.26
CA GLY A 36 -19.30 18.84 5.30
C GLY A 36 -20.29 17.68 5.52
N ASN A 37 -20.07 16.53 4.89
CA ASN A 37 -20.85 15.30 5.08
C ASN A 37 -20.04 14.25 5.86
N SER A 38 -20.73 13.27 6.45
CA SER A 38 -20.08 12.13 7.11
C SER A 38 -19.25 11.32 6.10
N ILE A 39 -18.02 10.97 6.47
CA ILE A 39 -17.11 10.09 5.70
C ILE A 39 -17.79 8.78 5.26
N GLU A 40 -18.85 8.35 5.97
CA GLU A 40 -19.70 7.20 5.64
C GLU A 40 -20.28 7.24 4.22
N LYS A 41 -20.45 8.42 3.62
CA LYS A 41 -20.87 8.56 2.22
C LYS A 41 -19.86 7.99 1.21
N LEU A 42 -18.62 7.66 1.63
CA LEU A 42 -17.66 6.99 0.77
C LEU A 42 -18.01 5.52 0.50
N ARG A 43 -18.73 4.82 1.39
CA ARG A 43 -19.04 3.38 1.21
C ARG A 43 -19.63 3.02 -0.16
N PRO A 44 -20.69 3.70 -0.67
CA PRO A 44 -21.20 3.40 -2.00
C PRO A 44 -20.16 3.65 -3.10
N LEU A 45 -19.29 4.66 -2.94
CA LEU A 45 -18.24 4.96 -3.92
C LEU A 45 -17.16 3.88 -3.94
N LEU A 46 -16.78 3.34 -2.77
CA LEU A 46 -15.79 2.27 -2.62
C LEU A 46 -16.25 0.94 -3.22
N SER A 47 -17.54 0.77 -3.49
CA SER A 47 -18.13 -0.45 -4.07
C SER A 47 -18.78 -0.23 -5.44
N ASP A 48 -18.66 0.98 -6.02
CA ASP A 48 -19.28 1.33 -7.29
C ASP A 48 -18.78 0.42 -8.43
N PRO A 49 -19.62 -0.03 -9.37
CA PRO A 49 -19.15 -0.83 -10.51
C PRO A 49 -18.13 -0.11 -11.40
N ASP A 50 -18.18 1.23 -11.48
CA ASP A 50 -17.21 2.03 -12.21
C ASP A 50 -15.88 2.09 -11.46
N ARG A 51 -14.84 1.52 -12.08
CA ARG A 51 -13.46 1.52 -11.58
C ARG A 51 -12.98 2.90 -11.15
N ASN A 52 -13.34 3.95 -11.88
CA ASN A 52 -12.87 5.30 -11.61
C ASN A 52 -13.53 5.90 -10.39
N VAL A 53 -14.84 5.65 -10.21
CA VAL A 53 -15.57 6.03 -8.99
C VAL A 53 -14.91 5.36 -7.78
N ARG A 54 -14.65 4.04 -7.85
CA ARG A 54 -13.95 3.33 -6.77
C ARG A 54 -12.55 3.85 -6.52
N THR A 55 -11.77 4.08 -7.58
CA THR A 55 -10.38 4.58 -7.46
C THR A 55 -10.37 5.94 -6.77
N ALA A 56 -11.25 6.85 -7.17
CA ALA A 56 -11.34 8.18 -6.59
C ALA A 56 -11.88 8.14 -5.14
N GLY A 57 -12.82 7.25 -4.85
CA GLY A 57 -13.26 6.97 -3.48
C GLY A 57 -12.12 6.47 -2.58
N ALA A 58 -11.32 5.51 -3.08
CA ALA A 58 -10.15 4.98 -2.39
C ALA A 58 -9.07 6.06 -2.17
N LEU A 59 -8.85 6.94 -3.15
CA LEU A 59 -7.93 8.08 -3.03
C LEU A 59 -8.36 9.07 -1.95
N ILE A 60 -9.65 9.41 -1.88
CA ILE A 60 -10.16 10.29 -0.82
C ILE A 60 -9.99 9.62 0.53
N LEU A 61 -10.32 8.33 0.61
CA LEU A 61 -10.17 7.56 1.83
C LEU A 61 -8.71 7.55 2.30
N SER A 62 -7.73 7.29 1.42
CA SER A 62 -6.31 7.26 1.79
C SER A 62 -5.76 8.58 2.33
N ARG A 63 -6.39 9.69 1.92
CA ARG A 63 -6.10 11.05 2.38
C ARG A 63 -6.95 11.51 3.56
N SER A 64 -7.90 10.70 4.01
CA SER A 64 -8.79 11.02 5.14
C SER A 64 -8.18 10.64 6.48
N GLY A 65 -8.41 11.48 7.49
CA GLY A 65 -8.04 11.20 8.89
C GLY A 65 -8.91 10.13 9.57
N GLN A 66 -10.04 9.74 8.96
CA GLN A 66 -10.97 8.72 9.51
C GLN A 66 -10.90 7.39 8.74
N SER A 67 -9.82 7.14 8.02
CA SER A 67 -9.72 6.01 7.10
C SER A 67 -9.78 4.63 7.75
N CYS A 68 -9.46 4.52 9.04
CA CYS A 68 -9.46 3.24 9.76
C CYS A 68 -10.84 2.70 10.12
N SER A 69 -11.90 3.50 10.02
CA SER A 69 -13.28 2.97 10.10
C SER A 69 -13.69 2.19 8.84
N PHE A 70 -12.88 2.19 7.78
CA PHE A 70 -13.14 1.54 6.49
C PHE A 70 -12.19 0.38 6.20
N VAL A 71 -11.62 -0.23 7.24
CA VAL A 71 -10.60 -1.29 7.06
C VAL A 71 -11.12 -2.48 6.25
N LYS A 72 -12.41 -2.83 6.36
CA LYS A 72 -13.02 -3.95 5.62
C LYS A 72 -13.13 -3.65 4.13
N GLU A 73 -13.55 -2.43 3.80
CA GLU A 73 -13.65 -1.92 2.44
C GLU A 73 -12.25 -1.80 1.82
N ALA A 74 -11.27 -1.28 2.57
CA ALA A 74 -9.88 -1.22 2.13
C ALA A 74 -9.30 -2.62 1.85
N MET A 75 -9.51 -3.59 2.74
CA MET A 75 -9.09 -4.98 2.49
C MET A 75 -9.70 -5.58 1.21
N THR A 76 -10.96 -5.26 0.92
CA THR A 76 -11.62 -5.69 -0.32
C THR A 76 -10.97 -5.05 -1.54
N LEU A 77 -10.69 -3.75 -1.46
CA LEU A 77 -10.08 -2.96 -2.54
C LEU A 77 -8.61 -3.31 -2.80
N MET A 78 -7.89 -3.89 -1.84
CA MET A 78 -6.56 -4.47 -2.08
C MET A 78 -6.56 -5.61 -3.10
N ARG A 79 -7.73 -6.13 -3.50
CA ARG A 79 -7.90 -7.14 -4.55
C ARG A 79 -8.54 -6.59 -5.82
N ASP A 80 -8.72 -5.27 -5.92
CA ASP A 80 -9.34 -4.64 -7.07
C ASP A 80 -8.50 -4.84 -8.34
N ALA A 81 -9.15 -4.94 -9.51
CA ALA A 81 -8.46 -5.06 -10.79
C ALA A 81 -7.56 -3.84 -11.10
N SER A 82 -7.93 -2.66 -10.62
CA SER A 82 -7.21 -1.40 -10.80
C SER A 82 -5.98 -1.32 -9.88
N PRO A 83 -4.75 -1.18 -10.42
CA PRO A 83 -3.57 -1.02 -9.59
C PRO A 83 -3.62 0.25 -8.72
N TRP A 84 -4.17 1.35 -9.25
CA TRP A 84 -4.37 2.58 -8.47
C TRP A 84 -5.31 2.38 -7.28
N THR A 85 -6.40 1.61 -7.45
CA THR A 85 -7.31 1.30 -6.34
C THR A 85 -6.61 0.46 -5.28
N ARG A 86 -5.87 -0.57 -5.69
CA ARG A 86 -5.08 -1.40 -4.76
C ARG A 86 -4.04 -0.56 -4.01
N LEU A 87 -3.36 0.35 -4.69
CA LEU A 87 -2.36 1.26 -4.10
C LEU A 87 -2.96 2.18 -3.03
N TYR A 88 -4.09 2.84 -3.33
CA TYR A 88 -4.73 3.70 -2.35
C TYR A 88 -5.34 2.92 -1.18
N ALA A 89 -5.86 1.73 -1.44
CA ALA A 89 -6.29 0.82 -0.38
C ALA A 89 -5.12 0.38 0.50
N SER A 90 -3.94 0.08 -0.07
CA SER A 90 -2.76 -0.27 0.72
C SER A 90 -2.24 0.93 1.54
N ASP A 91 -2.35 2.16 1.04
CA ASP A 91 -2.02 3.35 1.84
C ASP A 91 -2.95 3.51 3.06
N VAL A 92 -4.25 3.25 2.91
CA VAL A 92 -5.20 3.20 4.04
C VAL A 92 -4.78 2.13 5.04
N MET A 93 -4.51 0.92 4.56
CA MET A 93 -4.15 -0.21 5.41
C MET A 93 -2.83 0.01 6.15
N PHE A 94 -1.83 0.64 5.50
CA PHE A 94 -0.57 1.00 6.15
C PHE A 94 -0.76 2.05 7.24
N ARG A 95 -1.61 3.06 7.01
CA ARG A 95 -1.95 4.04 8.04
C ARG A 95 -2.56 3.37 9.27
N CYS A 96 -3.53 2.48 9.07
CA CYS A 96 -4.19 1.80 10.18
C CYS A 96 -3.26 0.83 10.92
N ALA A 97 -2.44 0.08 10.18
CA ALA A 97 -1.42 -0.76 10.78
C ALA A 97 -0.39 0.03 11.60
N SER A 98 -0.12 1.27 11.21
CA SER A 98 0.83 2.15 11.90
C SER A 98 0.24 2.87 13.12
N GLN A 99 -1.10 2.90 13.26
CA GLN A 99 -1.79 3.62 14.34
C GLN A 99 -2.25 2.67 15.45
N ASP A 100 -3.18 1.78 15.15
CA ASP A 100 -3.88 1.00 16.18
C ASP A 100 -4.26 -0.43 15.73
N ARG A 101 -3.97 -0.81 14.48
CA ARG A 101 -4.26 -2.14 13.92
C ARG A 101 -3.04 -2.87 13.34
N PRO A 102 -1.93 -2.99 14.11
CA PRO A 102 -0.67 -3.57 13.61
C PRO A 102 -0.80 -4.96 12.99
N GLU A 103 -1.78 -5.75 13.43
CA GLU A 103 -2.11 -7.08 12.92
C GLU A 103 -2.36 -7.13 11.41
N TYR A 104 -2.83 -6.02 10.81
CA TYR A 104 -3.12 -5.96 9.38
C TYR A 104 -1.90 -5.76 8.49
N PHE A 105 -0.70 -5.59 9.06
CA PHE A 105 0.51 -5.41 8.26
C PHE A 105 0.78 -6.60 7.31
N GLY A 106 0.32 -7.80 7.64
CA GLY A 106 0.44 -8.98 6.79
C GLY A 106 -0.14 -8.82 5.38
N TYR A 107 -1.26 -8.11 5.25
CA TYR A 107 -1.86 -7.83 3.94
C TYR A 107 -0.96 -6.95 3.08
N LEU A 108 -0.24 -6.01 3.69
CA LEU A 108 0.71 -5.13 2.99
C LEU A 108 1.96 -5.89 2.56
N ALA A 109 2.43 -6.83 3.38
CA ALA A 109 3.53 -7.70 3.04
C ALA A 109 3.22 -8.56 1.79
N CYS A 110 2.00 -9.06 1.65
CA CYS A 110 1.56 -9.82 0.46
C CYS A 110 1.64 -8.99 -0.84
N MET A 111 1.56 -7.65 -0.75
CA MET A 111 1.68 -6.77 -1.91
C MET A 111 3.07 -6.79 -2.56
N LEU A 112 4.08 -7.40 -1.91
CA LEU A 112 5.38 -7.68 -2.51
C LEU A 112 5.30 -8.64 -3.69
N GLU A 113 4.19 -9.36 -3.85
CA GLU A 113 3.92 -10.29 -4.96
C GLU A 113 2.92 -9.72 -5.97
N ASP A 114 2.49 -8.45 -5.83
CA ASP A 114 1.52 -7.86 -6.74
C ASP A 114 2.05 -7.86 -8.19
N GLN A 115 1.14 -8.03 -9.16
CA GLN A 115 1.49 -8.05 -10.58
C GLN A 115 2.02 -6.68 -11.06
N ASP A 116 1.55 -5.59 -10.44
CA ASP A 116 1.96 -4.23 -10.76
C ASP A 116 3.27 -3.85 -10.06
N LEU A 117 4.24 -3.35 -10.83
CA LEU A 117 5.57 -3.00 -10.32
C LEU A 117 5.55 -1.84 -9.32
N PHE A 118 4.64 -0.87 -9.47
CA PHE A 118 4.56 0.28 -8.58
C PHE A 118 4.03 -0.15 -7.21
N ILE A 119 3.10 -1.10 -7.20
CA ILE A 119 2.59 -1.69 -5.97
C ILE A 119 3.68 -2.48 -5.25
N ARG A 120 4.43 -3.34 -5.96
CA ARG A 120 5.56 -4.06 -5.34
C ARG A 120 6.60 -3.09 -4.77
N SER A 121 6.89 -2.02 -5.49
CA SER A 121 7.80 -0.96 -5.05
C SER A 121 7.29 -0.25 -3.78
N ARG A 122 5.99 0.07 -3.74
CA ARG A 122 5.35 0.65 -2.55
C ARG A 122 5.36 -0.31 -1.37
N ALA A 123 5.16 -1.60 -1.61
CA ALA A 123 5.19 -2.65 -0.60
C ALA A 123 6.58 -2.84 0.04
N ILE A 124 7.67 -2.68 -0.74
CA ILE A 124 9.03 -2.58 -0.19
C ILE A 124 9.11 -1.41 0.79
N GLY A 125 8.54 -0.26 0.43
CA GLY A 125 8.46 0.92 1.29
C GLY A 125 7.69 0.67 2.60
N TYR A 126 6.49 0.09 2.53
CA TYR A 126 5.74 -0.29 3.74
C TYR A 126 6.55 -1.24 4.63
N THR A 127 7.24 -2.22 4.03
CA THR A 127 8.06 -3.20 4.74
C THR A 127 9.29 -2.58 5.39
N CYS A 128 9.95 -1.63 4.71
CA CYS A 128 11.06 -0.85 5.26
C CYS A 128 10.60 -0.03 6.48
N LEU A 129 9.40 0.55 6.43
CA LEU A 129 8.84 1.39 7.50
C LEU A 129 8.23 0.61 8.66
N ALA A 130 7.83 -0.66 8.43
CA ALA A 130 7.18 -1.50 9.43
C ALA A 130 8.00 -1.63 10.72
N ASN A 131 7.40 -1.35 11.87
CA ASN A 131 8.06 -1.56 13.15
C ASN A 131 7.95 -3.04 13.60
N VAL A 132 8.74 -3.42 14.61
CA VAL A 132 8.77 -4.80 15.12
C VAL A 132 7.39 -5.24 15.63
N ASN A 133 6.59 -4.34 16.21
CA ASN A 133 5.26 -4.66 16.70
C ASN A 133 4.29 -5.01 15.56
N MET A 134 4.29 -4.24 14.47
CA MET A 134 3.52 -4.55 13.25
C MET A 134 3.87 -5.93 12.72
N ILE A 135 5.16 -6.25 12.64
CA ILE A 135 5.62 -7.54 12.11
C ILE A 135 5.21 -8.68 13.05
N ARG A 136 5.39 -8.55 14.37
CA ARG A 136 4.98 -9.57 15.35
C ARG A 136 3.48 -9.81 15.33
N MET A 137 2.69 -8.75 15.44
CA MET A 137 1.23 -8.85 15.43
C MET A 137 0.72 -9.45 14.12
N ALA A 138 1.33 -9.13 12.99
CA ALA A 138 0.97 -9.75 11.72
C ALA A 138 1.31 -11.25 11.69
N LEU A 139 2.46 -11.68 12.22
CA LEU A 139 2.83 -13.10 12.29
C LEU A 139 1.91 -13.92 13.19
N ASP A 140 1.36 -13.30 14.24
CA ASP A 140 0.47 -13.90 15.23
C ASP A 140 -1.02 -13.79 14.84
N PHE A 141 -1.35 -13.12 13.74
CA PHE A 141 -2.75 -12.88 13.35
C PHE A 141 -3.37 -14.08 12.64
N ASP A 142 -4.47 -14.62 13.16
CA ASP A 142 -5.11 -15.81 12.59
C ASP A 142 -5.71 -15.60 11.19
N GLN A 143 -6.09 -14.36 10.86
CA GLN A 143 -6.64 -14.01 9.53
C GLN A 143 -5.54 -13.61 8.53
N PHE A 144 -4.27 -13.80 8.88
CA PHE A 144 -3.14 -13.56 8.01
C PHE A 144 -3.34 -14.32 6.67
N PRO A 145 -3.20 -13.66 5.51
CA PRO A 145 -3.57 -14.26 4.23
C PRO A 145 -2.90 -15.62 4.00
N GLU A 146 -3.68 -16.65 3.67
CA GLU A 146 -3.22 -18.03 3.40
C GLU A 146 -2.06 -18.12 2.39
N SER A 147 -1.90 -17.12 1.51
CA SER A 147 -0.80 -16.96 0.54
C SER A 147 0.58 -16.73 1.15
N THR A 148 0.70 -16.61 2.47
CA THR A 148 1.95 -16.25 3.18
C THR A 148 2.70 -17.43 3.82
N LYS A 149 2.34 -18.67 3.49
CA LYS A 149 2.66 -19.84 4.35
C LYS A 149 4.14 -20.20 4.54
N GLY A 150 5.08 -19.66 3.77
CA GLY A 150 6.52 -19.92 3.96
C GLY A 150 7.36 -18.66 3.96
N THR A 151 7.71 -18.21 2.76
CA THR A 151 8.72 -17.17 2.52
C THR A 151 8.39 -15.86 3.25
N HIS A 152 7.15 -15.37 3.16
CA HIS A 152 6.71 -14.17 3.89
C HIS A 152 6.98 -14.29 5.41
N LYS A 153 6.57 -15.38 6.06
CA LYS A 153 6.80 -15.57 7.50
C LYS A 153 8.29 -15.64 7.82
N THR A 154 9.06 -16.37 7.02
CA THR A 154 10.52 -16.49 7.21
C THR A 154 11.22 -15.14 7.08
N CYS A 155 11.00 -14.41 5.99
CA CYS A 155 11.58 -13.10 5.77
C CYS A 155 11.15 -12.07 6.83
N LEU A 156 9.88 -12.08 7.24
CA LEU A 156 9.40 -11.21 8.31
C LEU A 156 10.10 -11.51 9.66
N LYS A 157 10.33 -12.78 9.99
CA LYS A 157 11.14 -13.16 11.17
C LYS A 157 12.57 -12.63 11.07
N HIS A 158 13.19 -12.70 9.89
CA HIS A 158 14.51 -12.10 9.67
C HIS A 158 14.49 -10.58 9.84
N LEU A 159 13.42 -9.89 9.44
CA LEU A 159 13.27 -8.45 9.64
C LEU A 159 13.02 -8.04 11.10
N ILE A 160 12.53 -8.93 11.97
CA ILE A 160 12.45 -8.66 13.41
C ILE A 160 13.86 -8.58 14.01
N VAL A 161 14.74 -9.51 13.64
CA VAL A 161 16.12 -9.59 14.14
C VAL A 161 17.01 -8.56 13.45
N LEU A 162 16.75 -8.32 12.16
CA LEU A 162 17.50 -7.42 11.29
C LEU A 162 18.99 -7.78 11.22
N ASP A 163 19.29 -9.08 11.09
CA ASP A 163 20.66 -9.59 10.97
C ASP A 163 21.26 -9.28 9.59
N ARG A 164 22.52 -8.81 9.57
CA ARG A 164 23.21 -8.39 8.33
C ARG A 164 23.42 -9.56 7.37
N LEU A 165 23.78 -10.74 7.87
CA LEU A 165 24.05 -11.91 7.02
C LEU A 165 22.76 -12.41 6.39
N GLU A 166 21.66 -12.44 7.14
CA GLU A 166 20.35 -12.80 6.59
C GLU A 166 19.86 -11.80 5.53
N VAL A 167 20.09 -10.49 5.72
CA VAL A 167 19.80 -9.50 4.68
C VAL A 167 20.64 -9.72 3.42
N ILE A 168 21.94 -10.01 3.56
CA ILE A 168 22.81 -10.34 2.42
C ILE A 168 22.31 -11.60 1.70
N LYS A 169 21.91 -12.64 2.43
CA LYS A 169 21.35 -13.87 1.83
C LYS A 169 20.10 -13.56 1.03
N MET A 170 19.16 -12.79 1.59
CA MET A 170 17.94 -12.38 0.90
C MET A 170 18.24 -11.57 -0.37
N LEU A 171 19.18 -10.62 -0.32
CA LEU A 171 19.59 -9.82 -1.49
C LEU A 171 20.22 -10.66 -2.62
N ASN A 172 20.89 -11.77 -2.28
CA ASN A 172 21.51 -12.68 -3.24
C ASN A 172 20.60 -13.86 -3.63
N SER A 173 19.35 -13.87 -3.17
CA SER A 173 18.42 -14.97 -3.45
C SER A 173 18.04 -15.00 -4.93
N LYS A 174 17.73 -16.21 -5.41
CA LYS A 174 17.09 -16.40 -6.72
C LYS A 174 15.58 -16.13 -6.66
N ASP A 175 15.00 -16.15 -5.46
CA ASP A 175 13.60 -15.81 -5.25
C ASP A 175 13.43 -14.29 -5.21
N ALA A 176 12.67 -13.75 -6.18
CA ALA A 176 12.39 -12.33 -6.25
C ALA A 176 11.66 -11.79 -5.01
N LEU A 177 10.85 -12.60 -4.33
CA LEU A 177 10.18 -12.19 -3.09
C LEU A 177 11.20 -11.99 -1.96
N GLU A 178 12.13 -12.93 -1.78
CA GLU A 178 13.21 -12.79 -0.80
C GLU A 178 14.07 -11.56 -1.10
N VAL A 179 14.39 -11.31 -2.37
CA VAL A 179 15.14 -10.12 -2.79
C VAL A 179 14.43 -8.83 -2.35
N ARG A 180 13.10 -8.73 -2.55
CA ARG A 180 12.33 -7.53 -2.12
C ARG A 180 12.36 -7.34 -0.60
N TYR A 181 12.31 -8.42 0.17
CA TYR A 181 12.51 -8.38 1.62
C TYR A 181 13.93 -7.95 2.01
N GLY A 182 14.94 -8.47 1.31
CA GLY A 182 16.34 -8.06 1.45
C GLY A 182 16.53 -6.57 1.20
N VAL A 183 15.90 -6.02 0.15
CA VAL A 183 15.91 -4.59 -0.17
C VAL A 183 15.27 -3.77 0.96
N ALA A 184 14.10 -4.19 1.45
CA ALA A 184 13.45 -3.51 2.57
C ALA A 184 14.32 -3.53 3.84
N GLY A 185 14.96 -4.67 4.15
CA GLY A 185 15.89 -4.82 5.27
C GLY A 185 17.12 -3.92 5.13
N ALA A 186 17.77 -3.94 3.96
CA ALA A 186 18.93 -3.11 3.66
C ALA A 186 18.60 -1.61 3.80
N ALA A 187 17.47 -1.19 3.24
CA ALA A 187 16.97 0.19 3.35
C ALA A 187 16.65 0.56 4.81
N LYS A 188 16.14 -0.36 5.62
CA LYS A 188 15.91 -0.16 7.05
C LYS A 188 17.22 0.02 7.84
N MET A 189 18.28 -0.67 7.41
CA MET A 189 19.60 -0.64 8.05
C MET A 189 20.52 0.48 7.56
N ARG A 190 20.08 1.36 6.65
CA ARG A 190 20.97 2.32 5.97
C ARG A 190 21.89 3.16 6.86
N LYS A 191 21.46 3.49 8.08
CA LYS A 191 22.25 4.27 9.04
C LYS A 191 23.36 3.45 9.71
N ILE A 192 23.19 2.14 9.83
CA ILE A 192 24.10 1.23 10.56
C ILE A 192 24.90 0.32 9.62
N ALA A 193 24.40 0.06 8.42
CA ALA A 193 24.95 -0.86 7.43
C ALA A 193 24.75 -0.30 6.00
N PRO A 194 25.29 0.89 5.67
CA PRO A 194 25.05 1.57 4.39
C PRO A 194 25.56 0.79 3.17
N GLU A 195 26.52 -0.13 3.35
CA GLU A 195 26.94 -1.06 2.31
C GLU A 195 25.83 -2.02 1.85
N LEU A 196 24.87 -2.37 2.72
CA LEU A 196 23.73 -3.20 2.31
C LEU A 196 22.80 -2.42 1.37
N GLU A 197 22.57 -1.14 1.63
CA GLU A 197 21.79 -0.29 0.71
C GLU A 197 22.53 -0.12 -0.62
N ARG A 198 23.85 0.10 -0.59
CA ARG A 198 24.67 0.15 -1.82
C ARG A 198 24.55 -1.15 -2.62
N LEU A 199 24.60 -2.30 -1.96
CA LEU A 199 24.39 -3.61 -2.61
C LEU A 199 22.97 -3.72 -3.18
N ALA A 200 21.95 -3.34 -2.42
CA ALA A 200 20.56 -3.37 -2.88
C ALA A 200 20.33 -2.45 -4.11
N ARG A 201 21.08 -1.35 -4.23
CA ARG A 201 20.99 -0.42 -5.37
C ARG A 201 21.64 -0.93 -6.66
N THR A 202 22.48 -1.97 -6.60
CA THR A 202 23.04 -2.59 -7.81
C THR A 202 22.06 -3.54 -8.50
N LEU A 203 20.96 -3.87 -7.82
CA LEU A 203 19.89 -4.72 -8.33
C LEU A 203 19.11 -4.02 -9.46
N THR A 204 18.78 -4.78 -10.50
CA THR A 204 18.18 -4.26 -11.74
C THR A 204 16.67 -4.48 -11.85
N GLN A 205 16.05 -5.13 -10.85
CA GLN A 205 14.60 -5.34 -10.81
C GLN A 205 13.89 -3.98 -10.79
N LYS A 206 12.91 -3.79 -11.70
CA LYS A 206 12.24 -2.49 -11.91
C LYS A 206 11.61 -1.93 -10.65
N GLU A 207 10.96 -2.77 -9.84
CA GLU A 207 10.37 -2.34 -8.57
C GLU A 207 11.41 -1.84 -7.54
N VAL A 208 12.64 -2.35 -7.58
CA VAL A 208 13.74 -1.95 -6.70
C VAL A 208 14.31 -0.61 -7.15
N VAL A 209 14.54 -0.46 -8.45
CA VAL A 209 14.95 0.82 -9.05
C VAL A 209 13.91 1.92 -8.75
N ASN A 210 12.62 1.62 -8.95
CA ASN A 210 11.55 2.54 -8.64
C ASN A 210 11.48 2.87 -7.14
N PHE A 211 11.70 1.87 -6.27
CA PHE A 211 11.68 2.08 -4.82
C PHE A 211 12.73 3.11 -4.41
N PHE A 212 13.98 2.94 -4.85
CA PHE A 212 15.04 3.88 -4.52
C PHE A 212 14.87 5.25 -5.18
N TYR A 213 14.35 5.31 -6.41
CA TYR A 213 14.02 6.58 -7.06
C TYR A 213 13.02 7.41 -6.25
N VAL A 214 11.94 6.78 -5.77
CA VAL A 214 10.92 7.44 -4.94
C VAL A 214 11.50 7.79 -3.55
N ASP A 215 12.31 6.91 -2.99
CA ASP A 215 12.92 7.09 -1.66
C ASP A 215 13.87 8.30 -1.62
N ASP A 216 14.67 8.48 -2.68
CA ASP A 216 15.59 9.60 -2.82
C ASP A 216 14.86 10.92 -3.12
N GLY A 217 13.66 10.85 -3.71
CA GLY A 217 12.82 12.00 -4.04
C GLY A 217 12.05 12.64 -2.87
N GLY A 218 12.16 12.10 -1.65
CA GLY A 218 11.57 12.69 -0.45
C GLY A 218 10.04 12.63 -0.33
N LEU A 219 9.36 11.87 -1.21
CA LEU A 219 7.89 11.67 -1.16
C LEU A 219 7.50 10.57 -0.14
N ARG A 220 7.96 10.71 1.10
CA ARG A 220 7.51 9.89 2.24
C ARG A 220 6.41 10.59 3.02
#